data_AF-A0A1F5ZMS3-F1
#
_entry.id   AF-A0A1F5ZMS3-F1
#
_cell.length_a   1.000
_cell.length_b   1.000
_cell.length_c   1.000
_cell.angle_alpha   90.00
_cell.angle_beta   90.00
_cell.angle_gamma   90.00
#
_symmetry.space_group_name_H-M   'P 1'
#
loop_
_entity.id
_entity.type
_entity.pdbx_description
1 polymer ?
#
loop_
_entity_poly.entity_id
_entity_poly.type
_entity_poly.pdbx_seq_one_letter_code
_entity_poly.pdbx_strand_id
1 'polypeptide(L)'
;MQNSQNKGASDIKSVIDNSREILIATPRNPSMDSTASALSLYLSLSTLGKHVSVVSPSPMTVEFNQLVGVDKILNMVSNGGRNLVVSFPYQEGSIEKVSYNIENDVFHLVIEPREGYPTITAEKLSYSYGGGSFDTIIAIGASNLYDLDAIYNQNQSLFSEKQLINIDNNPANNRFGKVNIVDPNLASISEMVVNMISSLGVKIDPDIATNLLAGITSGSNNFTSPRSNGMTFEAAAICMRNGARKLGENVQNAQPYQFPTTQYNQQPAYQAPVQPQSSPMPSYQQPAPRPMQQPQVQQPRPQQFRPQQPRMQQRPQPQPIPQPQQNQQGLPQKKKPEAPPDWLKPKIYKGSTLL
;
A
#
# COMPACT_ATOMS: atom_id res chain seq x y z
N MET A 1 -8.51 1.85 -21.05
CA MET A 1 -8.28 1.73 -19.59
C MET A 1 -7.27 0.63 -19.22
N GLN A 2 -7.06 -0.41 -20.04
CA GLN A 2 -6.03 -1.44 -19.80
C GLN A 2 -4.56 -0.96 -19.95
N ASN A 3 -4.30 0.09 -20.75
CA ASN A 3 -2.93 0.58 -20.97
C ASN A 3 -2.27 1.30 -19.78
N SER A 4 -3.05 1.88 -18.84
CA SER A 4 -2.47 2.57 -17.67
C SER A 4 -2.12 1.59 -16.53
N GLN A 5 -2.89 0.51 -16.38
CA GLN A 5 -2.63 -0.56 -15.40
C GLN A 5 -1.35 -1.33 -15.74
N ASN A 6 -1.12 -1.65 -17.02
CA ASN A 6 0.09 -2.37 -17.47
C ASN A 6 1.38 -1.56 -17.31
N LYS A 7 1.32 -0.23 -17.38
CA LYS A 7 2.50 0.63 -17.19
C LYS A 7 2.92 0.69 -15.71
N GLY A 8 1.95 0.79 -14.79
CA GLY A 8 2.22 0.77 -13.36
C GLY A 8 2.87 -0.54 -12.90
N ALA A 9 2.36 -1.69 -13.33
CA ALA A 9 2.90 -3.00 -12.98
C ALA A 9 4.33 -3.23 -13.50
N SER A 10 4.64 -2.81 -14.74
CA SER A 10 6.01 -2.92 -15.29
C SER A 10 7.00 -2.02 -14.56
N ASP A 11 6.56 -0.83 -14.14
CA ASP A 11 7.39 0.15 -13.44
C ASP A 11 7.73 -0.36 -12.02
N ILE A 12 6.78 -0.96 -11.31
CA ILE A 12 6.98 -1.53 -9.97
C ILE A 12 7.96 -2.69 -10.00
N LYS A 13 7.74 -3.66 -10.89
CA LYS A 13 8.61 -4.84 -10.98
C LYS A 13 10.05 -4.40 -11.26
N SER A 14 10.24 -3.44 -12.17
CA SER A 14 11.55 -2.89 -12.47
C SER A 14 12.20 -2.19 -11.27
N VAL A 15 11.44 -1.44 -10.46
CA VAL A 15 11.98 -0.84 -9.24
C VAL A 15 12.40 -1.93 -8.26
N ILE A 16 11.51 -2.86 -7.93
CA ILE A 16 11.75 -3.94 -6.95
C ILE A 16 12.91 -4.86 -7.37
N ASP A 17 13.03 -5.19 -8.65
CA ASP A 17 14.12 -6.03 -9.16
C ASP A 17 15.49 -5.36 -8.91
N ASN A 18 15.56 -4.02 -9.04
CA ASN A 18 16.78 -3.23 -8.84
C ASN A 18 17.06 -2.86 -7.37
N SER A 19 16.06 -2.95 -6.49
CA SER A 19 16.21 -2.71 -5.05
C SER A 19 17.04 -3.80 -4.37
N ARG A 20 17.79 -3.47 -3.33
CA ARG A 20 18.48 -4.42 -2.43
C ARG A 20 18.05 -4.23 -0.99
N GLU A 21 18.03 -2.98 -0.54
CA GLU A 21 17.67 -2.56 0.82
C GLU A 21 16.33 -1.81 0.78
N ILE A 22 15.25 -2.46 1.22
CA ILE A 22 13.88 -1.98 1.12
C ILE A 22 13.33 -1.65 2.51
N LEU A 23 12.84 -0.42 2.69
CA LEU A 23 12.06 -0.02 3.86
C LEU A 23 10.57 -0.07 3.53
N ILE A 24 9.79 -0.85 4.26
CA ILE A 24 8.33 -0.83 4.22
C ILE A 24 7.83 -0.03 5.42
N ALA A 25 7.05 1.02 5.18
CA ALA A 25 6.55 1.91 6.23
C ALA A 25 5.01 1.98 6.21
N THR A 26 4.39 1.86 7.38
CA THR A 26 2.95 2.06 7.59
C THR A 26 2.68 3.37 8.35
N PRO A 27 1.47 3.96 8.24
CA PRO A 27 1.13 5.19 8.96
C PRO A 27 1.01 4.95 10.47
N ARG A 28 0.90 6.04 11.22
CA ARG A 28 0.44 6.02 12.61
C ARG A 28 -0.93 5.39 12.71
N ASN A 29 -1.10 4.55 13.72
CA ASN A 29 -2.29 3.75 13.99
C ASN A 29 -2.74 3.00 12.71
N PRO A 30 -1.87 2.14 12.16
CA PRO A 30 -2.17 1.46 10.91
C PRO A 30 -3.37 0.52 11.11
N SER A 31 -4.15 0.31 10.05
CA SER A 31 -5.25 -0.65 10.07
C SER A 31 -4.72 -2.09 9.95
N MET A 32 -5.54 -3.06 10.35
CA MET A 32 -5.27 -4.49 10.10
C MET A 32 -4.93 -4.75 8.62
N ASP A 33 -5.62 -4.09 7.70
CA ASP A 33 -5.38 -4.21 6.26
C ASP A 33 -4.01 -3.66 5.84
N SER A 34 -3.63 -2.46 6.27
CA SER A 34 -2.30 -1.90 5.95
C SER A 34 -1.17 -2.72 6.56
N THR A 35 -1.35 -3.20 7.79
CA THR A 35 -0.34 -4.02 8.49
C THR A 35 -0.20 -5.39 7.84
N ALA A 36 -1.31 -6.05 7.51
CA ALA A 36 -1.31 -7.31 6.77
C ALA A 36 -0.66 -7.18 5.39
N SER A 37 -0.97 -6.11 4.67
CA SER A 37 -0.35 -5.77 3.38
C SER A 37 1.17 -5.61 3.50
N ALA A 38 1.62 -4.85 4.51
CA ALA A 38 3.03 -4.61 4.76
C ALA A 38 3.80 -5.88 5.13
N LEU A 39 3.26 -6.71 6.03
CA LEU A 39 3.87 -7.97 6.41
C LEU A 39 3.91 -8.98 5.25
N SER A 40 2.87 -9.00 4.42
CA SER A 40 2.82 -9.88 3.24
C SER A 40 3.89 -9.50 2.21
N LEU A 41 4.10 -8.20 1.97
CA LEU A 41 5.20 -7.72 1.14
C LEU A 41 6.56 -7.98 1.79
N TYR A 42 6.69 -7.77 3.10
CA TYR A 42 7.91 -8.07 3.84
C TYR A 42 8.34 -9.53 3.63
N LEU A 43 7.45 -10.48 3.87
CA LEU A 43 7.70 -11.91 3.69
C LEU A 43 8.03 -12.22 2.22
N SER A 44 7.22 -11.72 1.28
CA SER A 44 7.40 -11.95 -0.16
C SER A 44 8.75 -11.46 -0.66
N LEU A 45 9.12 -10.23 -0.34
CA LEU A 45 10.39 -9.62 -0.77
C LEU A 45 11.59 -10.29 -0.07
N SER A 46 11.42 -10.77 1.16
CA SER A 46 12.45 -11.56 1.85
C SER A 46 12.73 -12.87 1.13
N THR A 47 11.71 -13.54 0.56
CA THR A 47 11.94 -14.77 -0.25
C THR A 47 12.72 -14.52 -1.54
N LEU A 48 12.71 -13.30 -2.06
CA LEU A 48 13.52 -12.87 -3.20
C LEU A 48 14.98 -12.54 -2.83
N GLY A 49 15.37 -12.75 -1.56
CA GLY A 49 16.71 -12.43 -1.07
C GLY A 49 16.98 -10.93 -0.93
N LYS A 50 15.94 -10.10 -0.84
CA LYS A 50 16.07 -8.66 -0.53
C LYS A 50 16.25 -8.47 0.98
N HIS A 51 16.98 -7.43 1.36
CA HIS A 51 17.02 -6.97 2.75
C HIS A 51 15.85 -6.04 2.98
N VAL A 52 14.89 -6.47 3.81
CA VAL A 52 13.64 -5.73 4.02
C VAL A 52 13.49 -5.41 5.50
N SER A 53 13.18 -4.15 5.80
CA SER A 53 12.77 -3.72 7.14
C SER A 53 11.34 -3.23 7.07
N VAL A 54 10.52 -3.60 8.04
CA VAL A 54 9.14 -3.12 8.16
C VAL A 54 9.00 -2.26 9.41
N VAL A 55 8.42 -1.07 9.28
CA VAL A 55 8.34 -0.08 10.36
C VAL A 55 6.96 0.56 10.46
N SER A 56 6.56 0.90 11.68
CA SER A 56 5.33 1.62 12.00
C SER A 56 5.61 2.59 13.15
N PRO A 57 5.22 3.88 13.08
CA PRO A 57 5.43 4.80 14.21
C PRO A 57 4.60 4.41 15.44
N SER A 58 3.47 3.73 15.27
CA SER A 58 2.66 3.20 16.38
C SER A 58 3.10 1.77 16.73
N PRO A 59 3.21 1.43 18.04
CA PRO A 59 3.49 0.07 18.47
C PRO A 59 2.33 -0.88 18.09
N MET A 60 2.67 -2.12 17.74
CA MET A 60 1.67 -3.14 17.40
C MET A 60 0.96 -3.61 18.68
N THR A 61 -0.37 -3.54 18.68
CA THR A 61 -1.23 -4.02 19.77
C THR A 61 -1.59 -5.51 19.58
N VAL A 62 -2.28 -6.08 20.58
CA VAL A 62 -2.72 -7.48 20.57
C VAL A 62 -3.63 -7.85 19.40
N GLU A 63 -4.28 -6.88 18.77
CA GLU A 63 -5.14 -7.13 17.61
C GLU A 63 -4.35 -7.70 16.42
N PHE A 64 -3.07 -7.31 16.28
CA PHE A 64 -2.20 -7.73 15.18
C PHE A 64 -1.47 -9.06 15.46
N ASN A 65 -1.59 -9.64 16.66
CA ASN A 65 -0.88 -10.89 17.04
C ASN A 65 -1.21 -12.07 16.13
N GLN A 66 -2.33 -12.01 15.45
CA GLN A 66 -2.75 -13.02 14.48
C GLN A 66 -1.97 -12.95 13.16
N LEU A 67 -1.30 -11.84 12.86
CA LEU A 67 -0.52 -11.68 11.63
C LEU A 67 0.88 -12.30 11.80
N VAL A 68 1.28 -13.08 10.79
CA VAL A 68 2.61 -13.68 10.74
C VAL A 68 3.65 -12.60 10.54
N GLY A 69 4.67 -12.59 11.41
CA GLY A 69 5.79 -11.65 11.34
C GLY A 69 5.53 -10.29 12.00
N VAL A 70 4.45 -10.13 12.78
CA VAL A 70 4.16 -8.86 13.49
C VAL A 70 5.30 -8.41 14.42
N ASP A 71 6.06 -9.37 14.97
CA ASP A 71 7.25 -9.13 15.79
C ASP A 71 8.41 -8.47 15.02
N LYS A 72 8.36 -8.47 13.68
CA LYS A 72 9.36 -7.83 12.81
C LYS A 72 9.11 -6.34 12.61
N ILE A 73 7.95 -5.83 13.01
CA ILE A 73 7.62 -4.41 12.85
C ILE A 73 8.36 -3.60 13.92
N LEU A 74 9.30 -2.78 13.46
CA LEU A 74 10.03 -1.86 14.34
C LEU A 74 9.27 -0.53 14.46
N ASN A 75 9.45 0.16 15.58
CA ASN A 75 8.84 1.47 15.83
C ASN A 75 9.64 2.66 15.28
N MET A 76 10.86 2.39 14.80
CA MET A 76 11.75 3.39 14.26
C MET A 76 12.53 2.82 13.08
N VAL A 77 12.97 3.72 12.19
CA VAL A 77 13.88 3.35 11.11
C VAL A 77 15.23 3.01 11.73
N SER A 78 15.53 1.72 11.83
CA SER A 78 16.89 1.25 12.01
C SER A 78 17.39 0.85 10.64
N ASN A 79 18.47 1.46 10.19
CA ASN A 79 18.97 1.27 8.83
C ASN A 79 19.59 -0.11 8.59
N GLY A 80 19.31 -1.11 9.45
CA GLY A 80 19.83 -2.48 9.33
C GLY A 80 21.34 -2.55 9.11
N GLY A 81 22.04 -1.47 9.44
CA GLY A 81 23.36 -1.25 8.91
C GLY A 81 24.36 -2.13 9.61
N ARG A 82 25.42 -2.49 8.91
CA ARG A 82 26.51 -3.30 9.49
C ARG A 82 27.22 -2.59 10.65
N ASN A 83 26.97 -1.30 10.88
CA ASN A 83 27.64 -0.55 11.92
C ASN A 83 26.76 -0.52 13.17
N LEU A 84 27.28 -1.02 14.28
CA LEU A 84 26.69 -0.79 15.59
C LEU A 84 26.98 0.65 16.04
N VAL A 85 25.94 1.40 16.39
CA VAL A 85 26.01 2.77 16.91
C VAL A 85 25.58 2.72 18.38
N VAL A 86 26.49 3.03 19.30
CA VAL A 86 26.21 3.13 20.73
C VAL A 86 26.07 4.60 21.11
N SER A 87 25.02 4.96 21.83
CA SER A 87 24.65 6.34 22.15
C SER A 87 24.28 6.49 23.63
N PHE A 88 24.82 7.54 24.26
CA PHE A 88 24.54 7.92 25.65
C PHE A 88 24.68 9.45 25.79
N PRO A 89 24.05 10.09 26.80
CA PRO A 89 24.18 11.53 27.03
C PRO A 89 25.64 11.94 27.22
N TYR A 90 26.11 12.87 26.38
CA TYR A 90 27.48 13.36 26.40
C TYR A 90 27.56 14.75 27.05
N GLN A 91 28.51 14.93 27.96
CA GLN A 91 28.93 16.24 28.45
C GLN A 91 30.34 16.54 27.93
N GLU A 92 30.59 17.78 27.52
CA GLU A 92 31.90 18.15 26.97
C GLU A 92 33.03 17.87 27.97
N GLY A 93 34.03 17.10 27.56
CA GLY A 93 35.16 16.72 28.42
C GLY A 93 34.89 15.59 29.42
N SER A 94 33.70 14.98 29.39
CA SER A 94 33.33 13.87 30.29
C SER A 94 34.01 12.53 30.00
N ILE A 95 34.56 12.36 28.79
CA ILE A 95 35.24 11.13 28.39
C ILE A 95 36.75 11.36 28.44
N GLU A 96 37.45 10.55 29.22
CA GLU A 96 38.90 10.55 29.29
C GLU A 96 39.49 9.73 28.14
N LYS A 97 38.94 8.54 27.89
CA LYS A 97 39.47 7.61 26.89
C LYS A 97 38.40 6.70 26.30
N VAL A 98 38.55 6.40 25.01
CA VAL A 98 37.80 5.35 24.31
C VAL A 98 38.81 4.36 23.75
N SER A 99 38.65 3.08 24.07
CA SER A 99 39.53 2.01 23.60
C SER A 99 38.73 0.74 23.29
N TYR A 100 39.36 -0.23 22.65
CA TYR A 100 38.77 -1.54 22.40
C TYR A 100 39.77 -2.65 22.72
N ASN A 101 39.25 -3.83 23.09
CA ASN A 101 40.05 -5.05 23.16
C ASN A 101 39.23 -6.23 22.61
N ILE A 102 39.92 -7.32 22.29
CA ILE A 102 39.30 -8.57 21.81
C ILE A 102 39.82 -9.69 22.69
N GLU A 103 38.92 -10.36 23.42
CA GLU A 103 39.25 -11.48 24.31
C GLU A 103 38.26 -12.62 24.08
N ASN A 104 38.75 -13.86 23.89
CA ASN A 104 37.93 -15.06 23.67
C ASN A 104 36.87 -14.87 22.56
N ASP A 105 37.27 -14.29 21.42
CA ASP A 105 36.41 -13.93 20.29
C ASP A 105 35.27 -12.93 20.63
N VAL A 106 35.38 -12.21 21.75
CA VAL A 106 34.46 -11.14 22.14
C VAL A 106 35.13 -9.79 21.94
N PHE A 107 34.48 -8.91 21.18
CA PHE A 107 34.89 -7.52 21.03
C PHE A 107 34.35 -6.67 22.19
N HIS A 108 35.23 -6.01 22.93
CA HIS A 108 34.87 -5.08 24.00
C HIS A 108 35.19 -3.65 23.58
N LEU A 109 34.17 -2.77 23.61
CA LEU A 109 34.34 -1.32 23.56
C LEU A 109 34.41 -0.78 24.99
N VAL A 110 35.52 -0.13 25.35
CA VAL A 110 35.76 0.41 26.69
C VAL A 110 35.71 1.94 26.62
N ILE A 111 34.80 2.53 27.39
CA ILE A 111 34.63 3.98 27.51
C ILE A 111 34.94 4.37 28.95
N GLU A 112 36.03 5.10 29.14
CA GLU A 112 36.51 5.56 30.45
C GLU A 112 36.05 7.02 30.66
N PRO A 113 35.08 7.28 31.55
CA PRO A 113 34.69 8.63 31.91
C PRO A 113 35.76 9.27 32.80
N ARG A 114 35.96 10.58 32.66
CA ARG A 114 36.87 11.36 33.49
C ARG A 114 36.35 11.41 34.93
N GLU A 115 37.26 11.39 35.91
CA GLU A 115 36.91 11.56 37.33
C GLU A 115 36.07 12.83 37.57
N GLY A 116 35.06 12.70 38.44
CA GLY A 116 34.12 13.79 38.75
C GLY A 116 32.91 13.90 37.80
N TYR A 117 32.88 13.13 36.70
CA TYR A 117 31.71 13.04 35.82
C TYR A 117 30.83 11.81 36.14
N PRO A 118 29.52 11.84 35.83
CA PRO A 118 28.64 10.70 36.00
C PRO A 118 29.10 9.49 35.17
N THR A 119 29.02 8.29 35.75
CA THR A 119 29.27 7.04 35.03
C THR A 119 28.17 6.76 34.00
N ILE A 120 28.56 6.11 32.90
CA ILE A 120 27.61 5.62 31.89
C ILE A 120 26.95 4.37 32.47
N THR A 121 25.63 4.44 32.70
CA THR A 121 24.85 3.29 33.20
C THR A 121 24.06 2.65 32.05
N ALA A 122 23.70 1.37 32.20
CA ALA A 122 23.01 0.61 31.17
C ALA A 122 21.66 1.25 30.79
N GLU A 123 20.97 1.90 31.73
CA GLU A 123 19.67 2.55 31.51
C GLU A 123 19.78 3.80 30.64
N LYS A 124 20.96 4.43 30.61
CA LYS A 124 21.25 5.63 29.79
C LYS A 124 21.93 5.28 28.48
N LEU A 125 22.29 4.01 28.29
CA LEU A 125 22.94 3.51 27.10
C LEU A 125 21.89 2.99 26.14
N SER A 126 21.93 3.49 24.91
CA SER A 126 21.10 3.01 23.81
C SER A 126 22.03 2.51 22.70
N TYR A 127 21.58 1.53 21.95
CA TYR A 127 22.27 1.07 20.75
C TYR A 127 21.30 1.09 19.57
N SER A 128 21.85 1.36 18.39
CA SER A 128 21.15 1.30 17.13
C SER A 128 22.10 0.75 16.06
N TYR A 129 21.57 0.38 14.90
CA TYR A 129 22.36 -0.07 13.76
C TYR A 129 22.32 1.00 12.67
N GLY A 130 23.49 1.49 12.27
CA GLY A 130 23.70 2.53 11.27
C GLY A 130 24.57 2.05 10.11
N GLY A 131 24.58 2.81 9.01
CA GLY A 131 25.44 2.52 7.85
C GLY A 131 24.83 1.61 6.78
N GLY A 132 23.60 1.16 6.94
CA GLY A 132 22.78 0.74 5.80
C GLY A 132 22.08 1.98 5.22
N SER A 133 21.81 1.95 3.93
CA SER A 133 20.96 2.96 3.30
C SER A 133 19.91 2.23 2.51
N PHE A 134 18.65 2.41 2.87
CA PHE A 134 17.56 1.96 2.02
C PHE A 134 17.72 2.62 0.65
N ASP A 135 17.64 1.82 -0.41
CA ASP A 135 17.60 2.32 -1.78
C ASP A 135 16.15 2.57 -2.22
N THR A 136 15.20 1.88 -1.58
CA THR A 136 13.78 1.88 -1.91
C THR A 136 12.94 1.92 -0.65
N ILE A 137 11.88 2.70 -0.68
CA ILE A 137 10.89 2.85 0.39
C ILE A 137 9.52 2.51 -0.20
N ILE A 138 8.73 1.74 0.54
CA ILE A 138 7.36 1.39 0.20
C ILE A 138 6.47 1.89 1.35
N ALA A 139 5.72 2.96 1.12
CA ALA A 139 4.71 3.46 2.06
C ALA A 139 3.36 2.78 1.77
N ILE A 140 2.77 2.14 2.77
CA ILE A 140 1.54 1.35 2.63
C ILE A 140 0.46 1.90 3.56
N GLY A 141 -0.68 2.29 2.99
CA GLY A 141 -1.86 2.79 3.73
C GLY A 141 -1.72 4.20 4.27
N ALA A 142 -0.65 4.92 3.92
CA ALA A 142 -0.46 6.33 4.22
C ALA A 142 -1.01 7.18 3.08
N SER A 143 -1.86 8.17 3.38
CA SER A 143 -2.44 9.08 2.39
C SER A 143 -1.52 10.27 2.09
N ASN A 144 -0.62 10.59 3.01
CA ASN A 144 0.44 11.59 2.83
C ASN A 144 1.68 11.24 3.67
N LEU A 145 2.82 11.89 3.40
CA LEU A 145 4.08 11.63 4.12
C LEU A 145 4.00 11.85 5.63
N TYR A 146 3.19 12.81 6.08
CA TYR A 146 3.05 13.11 7.52
C TYR A 146 2.26 12.03 8.27
N ASP A 147 1.52 11.16 7.58
CA ASP A 147 0.87 10.02 8.22
C ASP A 147 1.90 9.01 8.75
N LEU A 148 3.12 8.99 8.19
CA LEU A 148 4.24 8.17 8.67
C LEU A 148 4.91 8.73 9.93
N ASP A 149 4.51 9.94 10.36
CA ASP A 149 4.93 10.59 11.60
C ASP A 149 6.46 10.55 11.84
N ALA A 150 6.93 10.06 12.99
CA ALA A 150 8.33 10.02 13.36
C ALA A 150 9.22 9.31 12.32
N ILE A 151 8.68 8.29 11.62
CA ILE A 151 9.40 7.58 10.55
C ILE A 151 9.79 8.56 9.43
N TYR A 152 8.89 9.44 9.02
CA TYR A 152 9.18 10.46 8.01
C TYR A 152 9.92 11.67 8.60
N ASN A 153 9.42 12.23 9.70
CA ASN A 153 9.91 13.48 10.28
C ASN A 153 11.39 13.40 10.67
N GLN A 154 11.87 12.24 11.13
CA GLN A 154 13.26 12.03 11.52
C GLN A 154 14.16 11.58 10.35
N ASN A 155 13.59 11.25 9.18
CA ASN A 155 14.31 10.68 8.04
C ASN A 155 13.98 11.39 6.72
N GLN A 156 13.63 12.69 6.73
CA GLN A 156 13.15 13.39 5.53
C GLN A 156 14.10 13.32 4.33
N SER A 157 15.41 13.35 4.55
CA SER A 157 16.42 13.18 3.49
C SER A 157 16.34 11.81 2.81
N LEU A 158 16.10 10.75 3.58
CA LEU A 158 15.88 9.41 3.04
C LEU A 158 14.67 9.39 2.11
N PHE A 159 13.55 9.98 2.53
CA PHE A 159 12.31 9.99 1.75
C PHE A 159 12.36 10.90 0.51
N SER A 160 13.20 11.94 0.49
CA SER A 160 13.36 12.81 -0.67
C SER A 160 14.34 12.27 -1.70
N GLU A 161 15.40 11.57 -1.27
CA GLU A 161 16.44 11.05 -2.15
C GLU A 161 16.08 9.71 -2.80
N LYS A 162 15.49 8.78 -2.04
CA LYS A 162 15.34 7.38 -2.44
C LYS A 162 14.14 7.11 -3.32
N GLN A 163 14.04 5.91 -3.88
CA GLN A 163 12.85 5.50 -4.63
C GLN A 163 11.70 5.31 -3.65
N LEU A 164 10.60 6.04 -3.83
CA LEU A 164 9.43 5.95 -2.95
C LEU A 164 8.22 5.41 -3.74
N ILE A 165 7.72 4.26 -3.31
CA ILE A 165 6.49 3.64 -3.80
C ILE A 165 5.40 3.91 -2.77
N ASN A 166 4.28 4.45 -3.20
CA ASN A 166 3.11 4.72 -2.35
C ASN A 166 1.97 3.79 -2.76
N ILE A 167 1.47 2.98 -1.82
CA ILE A 167 0.42 1.98 -2.01
C ILE A 167 -0.73 2.29 -1.06
N ASP A 168 -1.90 2.62 -1.60
CA ASP A 168 -3.07 3.00 -0.79
C ASP A 168 -4.38 2.80 -1.57
N ASN A 169 -5.52 2.77 -0.90
CA ASN A 169 -6.84 2.79 -1.52
C ASN A 169 -7.71 3.96 -1.03
N ASN A 170 -7.13 4.93 -0.33
CA ASN A 170 -7.83 6.13 0.09
C ASN A 170 -7.99 7.11 -1.10
N PRO A 171 -9.22 7.56 -1.44
CA PRO A 171 -9.44 8.58 -2.47
C PRO A 171 -8.77 9.93 -2.17
N ALA A 172 -8.49 10.23 -0.90
CA ALA A 172 -7.82 11.46 -0.47
C ALA A 172 -6.28 11.38 -0.48
N ASN A 173 -5.69 10.28 -1.00
CA ASN A 173 -4.24 10.12 -1.04
C ASN A 173 -3.57 11.13 -1.99
N ASN A 174 -2.48 11.75 -1.52
CA ASN A 174 -1.76 12.84 -2.19
C ASN A 174 -0.82 12.35 -3.31
N ARG A 175 -0.68 11.04 -3.52
CA ARG A 175 0.19 10.42 -4.53
C ARG A 175 1.64 10.91 -4.40
N PHE A 176 2.18 10.83 -3.19
CA PHE A 176 3.48 11.43 -2.82
C PHE A 176 4.71 10.57 -3.19
N GLY A 177 4.52 9.37 -3.73
CA GLY A 177 5.62 8.53 -4.21
C GLY A 177 6.12 8.94 -5.59
N LYS A 178 7.31 8.48 -5.96
CA LYS A 178 7.77 8.48 -7.36
C LYS A 178 6.95 7.49 -8.19
N VAL A 179 6.55 6.37 -7.57
CA VAL A 179 5.58 5.41 -8.10
C VAL A 179 4.37 5.39 -7.16
N ASN A 180 3.16 5.51 -7.70
CA ASN A 180 1.92 5.56 -6.92
C ASN A 180 0.94 4.50 -7.39
N ILE A 181 0.68 3.51 -6.53
CA ILE A 181 -0.32 2.47 -6.71
C ILE A 181 -1.50 2.83 -5.81
N VAL A 182 -2.39 3.68 -6.34
CA VAL A 182 -3.56 4.15 -5.58
C VAL A 182 -4.83 3.90 -6.37
N ASP A 183 -5.64 2.96 -5.88
CA ASP A 183 -6.93 2.60 -6.45
C ASP A 183 -8.07 2.73 -5.43
N PRO A 184 -8.83 3.83 -5.48
CA PRO A 184 -9.94 4.07 -4.56
C PRO A 184 -11.13 3.10 -4.71
N ASN A 185 -11.20 2.36 -5.82
CA ASN A 185 -12.29 1.41 -6.06
C ASN A 185 -12.09 0.08 -5.34
N LEU A 186 -10.86 -0.18 -4.87
CA LEU A 186 -10.53 -1.37 -4.13
C LEU A 186 -11.02 -1.26 -2.68
N ALA A 187 -11.70 -2.30 -2.21
CA ALA A 187 -12.17 -2.41 -0.84
C ALA A 187 -10.99 -2.47 0.15
N SER A 188 -9.87 -3.07 -0.25
CA SER A 188 -8.72 -3.35 0.61
C SER A 188 -7.38 -3.06 -0.08
N ILE A 189 -6.35 -2.74 0.69
CA ILE A 189 -4.97 -2.66 0.22
C ILE A 189 -4.41 -4.07 -0.03
N SER A 190 -4.80 -5.04 0.79
CA SER A 190 -4.33 -6.42 0.67
C SER A 190 -4.75 -7.09 -0.65
N GLU A 191 -5.92 -6.78 -1.22
CA GLU A 191 -6.28 -7.27 -2.56
C GLU A 191 -5.41 -6.67 -3.67
N MET A 192 -4.95 -5.43 -3.50
CA MET A 192 -3.95 -4.83 -4.39
C MET A 192 -2.61 -5.55 -4.27
N VAL A 193 -2.20 -5.87 -3.04
CA VAL A 193 -0.94 -6.56 -2.75
C VAL A 193 -0.93 -8.00 -3.25
N VAL A 194 -2.06 -8.74 -3.22
CA VAL A 194 -2.17 -10.08 -3.86
C VAL A 194 -1.75 -10.01 -5.33
N ASN A 195 -2.29 -9.05 -6.06
CA ASN A 195 -2.00 -8.87 -7.49
C ASN A 195 -0.53 -8.44 -7.70
N MET A 196 -0.02 -7.56 -6.83
CA MET A 196 1.37 -7.11 -6.88
C MET A 196 2.34 -8.28 -6.67
N ILE A 197 2.18 -9.09 -5.61
CA ILE A 197 3.04 -10.24 -5.31
C ILE A 197 3.00 -11.26 -6.46
N SER A 198 1.82 -11.52 -7.00
CA SER A 198 1.65 -12.40 -8.17
C SER A 198 2.39 -11.87 -9.40
N SER A 199 2.38 -10.55 -9.63
CA SER A 199 3.08 -9.92 -10.76
C SER A 199 4.61 -9.93 -10.62
N LEU A 200 5.12 -9.99 -9.38
CA LEU A 200 6.54 -10.16 -9.08
C LEU A 200 7.03 -11.60 -9.31
N GLY A 201 6.12 -12.55 -9.58
CA GLY A 201 6.45 -13.98 -9.73
C GLY A 201 6.80 -14.66 -8.41
N VAL A 202 6.45 -14.05 -7.27
CA VAL A 202 6.68 -14.61 -5.94
C VAL A 202 5.56 -15.59 -5.62
N LYS A 203 5.92 -16.75 -5.07
CA LYS A 203 4.95 -17.72 -4.58
C LYS A 203 4.29 -17.17 -3.31
N ILE A 204 2.96 -17.08 -3.33
CA ILE A 204 2.17 -16.82 -2.13
C ILE A 204 2.13 -18.14 -1.32
N ASP A 205 2.87 -18.22 -0.23
CA ASP A 205 2.81 -19.36 0.69
C ASP A 205 1.65 -19.21 1.70
N PRO A 206 1.36 -20.23 2.53
CA PRO A 206 0.25 -20.16 3.50
C PRO A 206 0.33 -19.00 4.49
N ASP A 207 1.51 -18.55 4.88
CA ASP A 207 1.69 -17.47 5.87
C ASP A 207 1.40 -16.12 5.22
N ILE A 208 1.95 -15.88 4.03
CA ILE A 208 1.63 -14.71 3.19
C ILE A 208 0.14 -14.71 2.86
N ALA A 209 -0.42 -15.84 2.44
CA ALA A 209 -1.83 -15.98 2.10
C ALA A 209 -2.74 -15.67 3.28
N THR A 210 -2.37 -16.13 4.49
CA THR A 210 -3.12 -15.90 5.72
C THR A 210 -3.15 -14.42 6.09
N ASN A 211 -2.00 -13.74 6.03
CA ASN A 211 -1.94 -12.29 6.25
C ASN A 211 -2.83 -11.55 5.24
N LEU A 212 -2.67 -11.82 3.94
CA LEU A 212 -3.45 -11.18 2.88
C LEU A 212 -4.96 -11.41 3.05
N LEU A 213 -5.39 -12.63 3.38
CA LEU A 213 -6.80 -12.92 3.62
C LEU A 213 -7.34 -12.15 4.83
N ALA A 214 -6.56 -12.01 5.90
CA ALA A 214 -6.95 -11.24 7.08
C ALA A 214 -7.13 -9.75 6.74
N GLY A 215 -6.20 -9.19 5.97
CA GLY A 215 -6.28 -7.81 5.50
C GLY A 215 -7.44 -7.56 4.53
N ILE A 216 -7.68 -8.46 3.57
CA ILE A 216 -8.85 -8.41 2.68
C ILE A 216 -10.14 -8.45 3.48
N THR A 217 -10.23 -9.39 4.43
CA THR A 217 -11.41 -9.55 5.30
C THR A 217 -11.65 -8.27 6.10
N SER A 218 -10.62 -7.68 6.69
CA SER A 218 -10.75 -6.44 7.46
C SER A 218 -11.09 -5.23 6.59
N GLY A 219 -10.33 -4.98 5.51
CA GLY A 219 -10.51 -3.82 4.64
C GLY A 219 -11.84 -3.83 3.89
N SER A 220 -12.36 -5.01 3.54
CA SER A 220 -13.68 -5.18 2.91
C SER A 220 -14.85 -5.20 3.89
N ASN A 221 -14.62 -5.00 5.19
CA ASN A 221 -15.62 -5.17 6.25
C ASN A 221 -16.32 -6.54 6.16
N ASN A 222 -15.53 -7.60 6.17
CA ASN A 222 -15.97 -8.97 5.97
C ASN A 222 -16.79 -9.15 4.68
N PHE A 223 -16.27 -8.62 3.57
CA PHE A 223 -16.89 -8.68 2.23
C PHE A 223 -18.24 -7.96 2.09
N THR A 224 -18.63 -7.14 3.07
CA THR A 224 -19.91 -6.38 3.03
C THR A 224 -19.74 -4.96 2.50
N SER A 225 -18.50 -4.47 2.35
CA SER A 225 -18.23 -3.15 1.79
C SER A 225 -18.81 -3.04 0.37
N PRO A 226 -19.43 -1.89 0.00
CA PRO A 226 -19.94 -1.68 -1.36
C PRO A 226 -18.84 -1.63 -2.43
N ARG A 227 -17.57 -1.51 -2.02
CA ARG A 227 -16.41 -1.61 -2.92
C ARG A 227 -16.02 -3.07 -3.22
N SER A 228 -16.50 -4.03 -2.43
CA SER A 228 -16.22 -5.45 -2.63
C SER A 228 -16.81 -5.89 -3.97
N ASN A 229 -15.96 -6.37 -4.88
CA ASN A 229 -16.36 -6.75 -6.22
C ASN A 229 -15.71 -8.09 -6.63
N GLY A 230 -15.88 -8.51 -7.88
CA GLY A 230 -15.33 -9.77 -8.38
C GLY A 230 -13.83 -9.94 -8.09
N MET A 231 -13.05 -8.86 -8.18
CA MET A 231 -11.61 -8.88 -7.88
C MET A 231 -11.32 -9.14 -6.40
N THR A 232 -12.16 -8.64 -5.49
CA THR A 232 -12.04 -8.90 -4.03
C THR A 232 -12.20 -10.38 -3.73
N PHE A 233 -13.24 -11.01 -4.30
CA PHE A 233 -13.47 -12.44 -4.13
C PHE A 233 -12.42 -13.29 -4.85
N GLU A 234 -11.91 -12.84 -6.00
CA GLU A 234 -10.81 -13.49 -6.69
C GLU A 234 -9.51 -13.45 -5.86
N ALA A 235 -9.15 -12.30 -5.30
CA ALA A 235 -8.00 -12.16 -4.41
C ALA A 235 -8.13 -13.06 -3.17
N ALA A 236 -9.31 -13.08 -2.54
CA ALA A 236 -9.57 -13.99 -1.42
C ALA A 236 -9.46 -15.47 -1.83
N ALA A 237 -9.98 -15.83 -3.01
CA ALA A 237 -9.87 -17.19 -3.55
C ALA A 237 -8.41 -17.58 -3.82
N ILE A 238 -7.58 -16.66 -4.33
CA ILE A 238 -6.13 -16.87 -4.50
C ILE A 238 -5.50 -17.18 -3.14
N CYS A 239 -5.79 -16.38 -2.11
CA CYS A 239 -5.28 -16.64 -0.76
C CYS A 239 -5.71 -18.02 -0.24
N MET A 240 -7.00 -18.36 -0.33
CA MET A 240 -7.51 -19.65 0.13
C MET A 240 -6.88 -20.84 -0.61
N ARG A 241 -6.71 -20.74 -1.94
CA ARG A 241 -6.02 -21.78 -2.73
C ARG A 241 -4.56 -21.97 -2.33
N ASN A 242 -3.91 -20.91 -1.86
CA ASN A 242 -2.54 -20.95 -1.35
C ASN A 242 -2.44 -21.30 0.15
N GLY A 243 -3.53 -21.76 0.76
CA GLY A 243 -3.53 -22.30 2.12
C GLY A 243 -3.76 -21.26 3.21
N ALA A 244 -4.33 -20.10 2.88
CA ALA A 244 -4.74 -19.13 3.89
C ALA A 244 -5.67 -19.74 4.94
N ARG A 245 -5.40 -19.43 6.21
CA ARG A 245 -6.24 -19.83 7.34
C ARG A 245 -7.07 -18.64 7.81
N LYS A 246 -8.31 -18.88 8.23
CA LYS A 246 -9.10 -17.83 8.90
C LYS A 246 -8.55 -17.60 10.30
N LEU A 247 -8.09 -16.40 10.56
CA LEU A 247 -7.61 -15.97 11.87
C LEU A 247 -8.84 -15.70 12.78
N GLY A 248 -8.83 -16.23 14.01
CA GLY A 248 -9.90 -16.02 14.99
C GLY A 248 -10.93 -17.14 15.12
N GLU A 249 -10.94 -18.16 14.25
CA GLU A 249 -11.66 -19.40 14.52
C GLU A 249 -10.74 -20.35 15.29
N ASN A 250 -10.80 -20.31 16.62
CA ASN A 250 -10.60 -21.54 17.37
C ASN A 250 -11.60 -22.53 16.76
N VAL A 251 -11.11 -23.60 16.12
CA VAL A 251 -11.94 -24.75 15.77
C VAL A 251 -12.27 -25.48 17.08
N GLN A 252 -12.97 -24.80 17.98
CA GLN A 252 -13.57 -25.36 19.17
C GLN A 252 -15.06 -25.36 18.94
N ASN A 253 -15.55 -26.57 18.63
CA ASN A 253 -16.95 -26.92 18.60
C ASN A 253 -17.77 -26.19 17.54
N ALA A 254 -17.48 -26.46 16.26
CA ALA A 254 -18.59 -26.60 15.33
C ALA A 254 -19.42 -27.81 15.79
N GLN A 255 -20.37 -27.57 16.71
CA GLN A 255 -21.41 -28.56 16.97
C GLN A 255 -22.05 -28.85 15.61
N PRO A 256 -22.19 -30.13 15.20
CA PRO A 256 -22.90 -30.43 13.98
C PRO A 256 -24.25 -29.73 14.08
N TYR A 257 -24.57 -28.89 13.10
CA TYR A 257 -25.86 -28.22 13.03
C TYR A 257 -26.92 -29.32 13.05
N GLN A 258 -27.59 -29.50 14.19
CA GLN A 258 -28.72 -30.41 14.27
C GLN A 258 -29.83 -29.74 13.48
N PHE A 259 -30.15 -30.29 12.31
CA PHE A 259 -31.38 -29.93 11.62
C PHE A 259 -32.51 -30.06 12.63
N PRO A 260 -33.35 -29.04 12.82
CA PRO A 260 -34.51 -29.17 13.69
C PRO A 260 -35.36 -30.32 13.15
N THR A 261 -35.40 -31.44 13.87
CA THR A 261 -36.41 -32.46 13.66
C THR A 261 -37.72 -31.84 14.11
N THR A 262 -38.42 -31.18 13.19
CA THR A 262 -39.85 -31.01 13.34
C THR A 262 -40.41 -32.42 13.48
N GLN A 263 -40.81 -32.80 14.70
CA GLN A 263 -41.68 -33.95 14.85
C GLN A 263 -42.92 -33.62 14.02
N TYR A 264 -43.06 -34.29 12.89
CA TYR A 264 -44.34 -34.39 12.21
C TYR A 264 -45.29 -34.98 13.24
N ASN A 265 -46.06 -34.10 13.89
CA ASN A 265 -47.22 -34.52 14.65
C ASN A 265 -48.05 -35.35 13.68
N GLN A 266 -48.34 -36.59 14.06
CA GLN A 266 -48.99 -37.56 13.19
C GLN A 266 -50.17 -36.89 12.49
N GLN A 267 -50.17 -36.92 11.16
CA GLN A 267 -51.27 -36.42 10.35
C GLN A 267 -52.57 -37.06 10.85
N PRO A 268 -53.67 -36.31 10.99
CA PRO A 268 -54.98 -36.92 11.07
C PRO A 268 -55.14 -37.83 9.85
N ALA A 269 -55.59 -39.07 10.07
CA ALA A 269 -55.80 -40.04 9.01
C ALA A 269 -56.57 -39.40 7.84
N TYR A 270 -55.97 -39.43 6.64
CA TYR A 270 -56.66 -39.03 5.42
C TYR A 270 -57.88 -39.94 5.22
N GLN A 271 -59.08 -39.38 5.36
CA GLN A 271 -60.28 -40.00 4.80
C GLN A 271 -60.23 -39.80 3.29
N ALA A 272 -60.34 -40.90 2.54
CA ALA A 272 -60.37 -40.86 1.08
C ALA A 272 -61.56 -39.99 0.60
N PRO A 273 -61.38 -39.15 -0.44
CA PRO A 273 -62.47 -38.37 -1.00
C PRO A 273 -63.56 -39.29 -1.57
N VAL A 274 -64.82 -38.98 -1.27
CA VAL A 274 -65.97 -39.57 -1.94
C VAL A 274 -65.91 -39.20 -3.43
N GLN A 275 -66.06 -40.18 -4.31
CA GLN A 275 -66.07 -39.96 -5.77
C GLN A 275 -67.17 -38.95 -6.15
N PRO A 276 -66.85 -37.90 -6.95
CA PRO A 276 -67.88 -37.00 -7.44
C PRO A 276 -68.73 -37.69 -8.51
N GLN A 277 -70.05 -37.68 -8.31
CA GLN A 277 -71.03 -38.01 -9.33
C GLN A 277 -70.89 -37.07 -10.54
N SER A 278 -70.95 -37.64 -11.73
CA SER A 278 -70.87 -36.95 -13.02
C SER A 278 -72.07 -36.04 -13.27
N SER A 279 -71.82 -34.74 -13.40
CA SER A 279 -72.76 -33.78 -14.02
C SER A 279 -72.28 -33.41 -15.43
N PRO A 280 -73.17 -33.21 -16.42
CA PRO A 280 -72.77 -33.00 -17.81
C PRO A 280 -72.15 -31.62 -18.07
N MET A 281 -71.17 -31.62 -18.97
CA MET A 281 -70.41 -30.46 -19.44
C MET A 281 -71.28 -29.46 -20.24
N PRO A 282 -71.08 -28.13 -20.08
CA PRO A 282 -71.62 -27.15 -21.00
C PRO A 282 -70.85 -27.13 -22.33
N SER A 283 -71.57 -26.91 -23.44
CA SER A 283 -71.02 -26.84 -24.79
C SER A 283 -70.26 -25.53 -25.01
N TYR A 284 -68.99 -25.63 -25.40
CA TYR A 284 -68.21 -24.48 -25.86
C TYR A 284 -68.48 -24.26 -27.36
N GLN A 285 -69.06 -23.11 -27.72
CA GLN A 285 -69.04 -22.62 -29.10
C GLN A 285 -67.65 -22.06 -29.42
N GLN A 286 -67.02 -22.57 -30.49
CA GLN A 286 -65.75 -22.04 -31.01
C GLN A 286 -65.94 -20.61 -31.56
N PRO A 287 -65.09 -19.64 -31.20
CA PRO A 287 -64.99 -18.39 -31.93
C PRO A 287 -64.34 -18.64 -33.30
N ALA A 288 -64.90 -18.03 -34.35
CA ALA A 288 -64.41 -18.13 -35.72
C ALA A 288 -62.96 -17.59 -35.89
N PRO A 289 -62.15 -18.17 -36.79
CA PRO A 289 -60.78 -17.74 -37.03
C PRO A 289 -60.71 -16.34 -37.66
N ARG A 290 -59.90 -15.46 -37.08
CA ARG A 290 -59.54 -14.17 -37.70
C ARG A 290 -58.53 -14.40 -38.84
N PRO A 291 -58.62 -13.67 -39.97
CA PRO A 291 -57.63 -13.77 -41.03
C PRO A 291 -56.26 -13.30 -40.55
N MET A 292 -55.22 -14.07 -40.87
CA MET A 292 -53.82 -13.67 -40.68
C MET A 292 -53.50 -12.48 -41.58
N GLN A 293 -53.15 -11.33 -41.00
CA GLN A 293 -52.46 -10.27 -41.74
C GLN A 293 -50.99 -10.65 -41.87
N GLN A 294 -50.48 -10.65 -43.10
CA GLN A 294 -49.08 -10.91 -43.42
C GLN A 294 -48.16 -9.89 -42.71
N PRO A 295 -46.93 -10.26 -42.32
CA PRO A 295 -45.97 -9.31 -41.82
C PRO A 295 -45.60 -8.32 -42.93
N GLN A 296 -45.98 -7.05 -42.80
CA GLN A 296 -45.36 -5.99 -43.58
C GLN A 296 -43.91 -5.83 -43.11
N VAL A 297 -42.98 -6.18 -44.00
CA VAL A 297 -41.57 -5.83 -43.89
C VAL A 297 -41.46 -4.31 -43.80
N GLN A 298 -41.16 -3.77 -42.62
CA GLN A 298 -40.80 -2.37 -42.50
C GLN A 298 -39.41 -2.19 -43.13
N GLN A 299 -39.39 -1.54 -44.31
CA GLN A 299 -38.17 -1.00 -44.87
C GLN A 299 -37.56 0.02 -43.90
N PRO A 300 -36.22 0.09 -43.76
CA PRO A 300 -35.60 1.13 -42.96
C PRO A 300 -35.94 2.50 -43.53
N ARG A 301 -36.52 3.39 -42.71
CA ARG A 301 -36.67 4.81 -43.09
C ARG A 301 -35.28 5.43 -43.30
N PRO A 302 -35.06 6.22 -44.36
CA PRO A 302 -33.87 7.06 -44.45
C PRO A 302 -33.88 8.03 -43.26
N GLN A 303 -32.77 8.11 -42.53
CA GLN A 303 -32.54 9.21 -41.60
C GLN A 303 -32.53 10.51 -42.40
N GLN A 304 -33.58 11.32 -42.28
CA GLN A 304 -33.53 12.71 -42.69
C GLN A 304 -32.51 13.43 -41.79
N PHE A 305 -31.35 13.73 -42.37
CA PHE A 305 -30.44 14.74 -41.85
C PHE A 305 -31.23 16.05 -41.66
N ARG A 306 -31.39 16.46 -40.41
CA ARG A 306 -31.85 17.80 -40.08
C ARG A 306 -30.63 18.72 -40.21
N PRO A 307 -30.57 19.68 -41.15
CA PRO A 307 -29.47 20.62 -41.20
C PRO A 307 -29.52 21.51 -39.96
N GLN A 308 -28.50 21.40 -39.10
CA GLN A 308 -28.26 22.43 -38.09
C GLN A 308 -27.88 23.72 -38.82
N GLN A 309 -28.59 24.80 -38.50
CA GLN A 309 -28.25 26.14 -38.97
C GLN A 309 -26.81 26.49 -38.55
N PRO A 310 -26.00 27.08 -39.44
CA PRO A 310 -24.66 27.52 -39.08
C PRO A 310 -24.74 28.65 -38.05
N ARG A 311 -24.12 28.43 -36.89
CA ARG A 311 -23.75 29.51 -35.96
C ARG A 311 -22.89 30.50 -36.74
N MET A 312 -23.40 31.72 -36.92
CA MET A 312 -22.60 32.81 -37.48
C MET A 312 -21.35 33.02 -36.60
N GLN A 313 -20.20 32.79 -37.21
CA GLN A 313 -18.91 33.24 -36.73
C GLN A 313 -18.95 34.75 -36.58
N GLN A 314 -18.71 35.26 -35.38
CA GLN A 314 -18.29 36.65 -35.23
C GLN A 314 -16.95 36.80 -35.97
N ARG A 315 -16.94 37.70 -36.95
CA ARG A 315 -15.75 38.06 -37.72
C ARG A 315 -14.68 38.65 -36.79
N PRO A 316 -13.38 38.37 -37.02
CA PRO A 316 -12.30 39.16 -36.45
C PRO A 316 -12.36 40.57 -37.03
N GLN A 317 -12.28 41.60 -36.18
CA GLN A 317 -12.03 42.97 -36.66
C GLN A 317 -10.55 43.15 -37.05
N PRO A 318 -10.24 44.03 -38.02
CA PRO A 318 -8.90 44.17 -38.59
C PRO A 318 -7.92 44.89 -37.65
N GLN A 319 -6.66 44.43 -37.65
CA GLN A 319 -5.51 45.18 -37.14
C GLN A 319 -5.22 46.40 -38.03
N PRO A 320 -4.78 47.53 -37.45
CA PRO A 320 -3.90 48.47 -38.15
C PRO A 320 -2.43 48.14 -37.89
N ILE A 321 -1.65 48.01 -38.97
CA ILE A 321 -0.17 47.90 -38.99
C ILE A 321 0.45 49.33 -39.11
N PRO A 322 1.79 49.55 -39.04
CA PRO A 322 2.43 50.37 -38.00
C PRO A 322 3.18 51.61 -38.56
N GLN A 323 3.62 52.54 -37.72
CA GLN A 323 4.67 53.51 -38.08
C GLN A 323 5.58 53.89 -36.88
N PRO A 324 6.83 54.34 -37.13
CA PRO A 324 8.01 53.77 -36.47
C PRO A 324 8.92 54.78 -35.74
N GLN A 325 9.96 54.21 -35.10
CA GLN A 325 11.25 54.80 -34.66
C GLN A 325 11.25 55.68 -33.39
N GLN A 326 12.05 55.31 -32.38
CA GLN A 326 13.43 55.79 -32.28
C GLN A 326 14.21 55.09 -31.15
N ASN A 327 15.47 54.81 -31.46
CA ASN A 327 16.52 54.30 -30.60
C ASN A 327 16.72 55.12 -29.31
N GLN A 328 17.18 54.45 -28.25
CA GLN A 328 18.42 54.89 -27.59
C GLN A 328 19.15 53.74 -26.88
N GLN A 329 20.44 53.65 -27.22
CA GLN A 329 21.48 52.76 -26.70
C GLN A 329 21.99 53.23 -25.33
N GLY A 330 22.57 52.34 -24.52
CA GLY A 330 23.52 52.73 -23.45
C GLY A 330 23.76 51.75 -22.28
N LEU A 331 24.59 50.72 -22.50
CA LEU A 331 25.80 50.26 -21.75
C LEU A 331 25.97 50.42 -20.19
N PRO A 332 26.90 49.67 -19.50
CA PRO A 332 26.61 48.88 -18.28
C PRO A 332 27.46 49.21 -17.01
N GLN A 333 27.16 48.46 -15.92
CA GLN A 333 27.99 48.06 -14.74
C GLN A 333 27.78 48.76 -13.37
N LYS A 334 27.58 47.96 -12.29
CA LYS A 334 28.65 47.57 -11.34
C LYS A 334 28.19 46.51 -10.31
N LYS A 335 28.93 45.38 -10.27
CA LYS A 335 28.87 44.35 -9.22
C LYS A 335 29.50 44.87 -7.93
N LYS A 336 28.92 44.54 -6.76
CA LYS A 336 29.63 44.52 -5.48
C LYS A 336 30.26 43.13 -5.27
N PRO A 337 31.47 43.03 -4.70
CA PRO A 337 32.13 41.75 -4.47
C PRO A 337 31.55 41.05 -3.23
N GLU A 338 31.03 39.82 -3.40
CA GLU A 338 30.72 38.89 -2.32
C GLU A 338 31.92 37.95 -2.08
N ALA A 339 32.24 37.70 -0.82
CA ALA A 339 33.39 36.90 -0.40
C ALA A 339 33.21 35.39 -0.72
N PRO A 340 34.29 34.64 -1.04
CA PRO A 340 34.19 33.20 -1.29
C PRO A 340 33.75 32.41 -0.04
N PRO A 341 32.91 31.36 -0.18
CA PRO A 341 32.26 30.66 0.95
C PRO A 341 33.16 29.83 1.89
N ASP A 342 34.47 29.73 1.66
CA ASP A 342 35.37 28.79 2.36
C ASP A 342 36.25 29.43 3.47
N TRP A 343 35.89 30.61 3.97
CA TRP A 343 36.64 31.31 5.03
C TRP A 343 36.49 30.69 6.43
N LEU A 344 35.52 29.78 6.64
CA LEU A 344 35.13 29.28 7.98
C LEU A 344 35.31 27.77 8.22
N LYS A 345 36.13 27.07 7.42
CA LYS A 345 36.44 25.65 7.69
C LYS A 345 37.80 25.47 8.38
N PRO A 346 37.88 24.79 9.54
CA PRO A 346 39.17 24.43 10.14
C PRO A 346 39.90 23.39 9.28
N LYS A 347 41.21 23.59 9.06
CA LYS A 347 42.08 22.69 8.29
C LYS A 347 42.39 21.43 9.12
N ILE A 348 41.87 20.27 8.71
CA ILE A 348 42.28 18.96 9.24
C ILE A 348 43.54 18.51 8.48
N TYR A 349 44.67 18.40 9.17
CA TYR A 349 45.88 17.77 8.64
C TYR A 349 45.68 16.25 8.57
N LYS A 350 45.79 15.66 7.37
CA LYS A 350 45.98 14.21 7.23
C LYS A 350 47.47 13.90 7.34
N GLY A 351 47.87 13.22 8.41
CA GLY A 351 49.19 12.60 8.50
C GLY A 351 49.32 11.51 7.44
N SER A 352 50.35 11.60 6.61
CA SER A 352 50.79 10.49 5.75
C SER A 352 51.61 9.54 6.63
N THR A 353 51.12 8.32 6.83
CA THR A 353 51.95 7.24 7.37
C THR A 353 52.58 6.52 6.19
N LEU A 354 53.85 6.85 5.94
CA LEU A 354 54.81 5.94 5.32
C LEU A 354 55.38 5.09 6.47
N LEU A 355 55.06 3.80 6.45
CA LEU A 355 55.95 2.64 6.67
C LEU A 355 55.10 1.38 6.85
#